data_AF-A0A2A2D2D7-F1
#
_entry.id   AF-A0A2A2D2D7-F1
#
_cell.length_a   1.000
_cell.length_b   1.000
_cell.length_c   1.000
_cell.angle_alpha   90.00
_cell.angle_beta   90.00
_cell.angle_gamma   90.00
#
_symmetry.space_group_name_H-M   'P 1'
#
loop_
_entity.id
_entity.type
_entity.pdbx_description
1 polymer ?
#
loop_
_entity_poly.entity_id
_entity_poly.type
_entity_poly.pdbx_seq_one_letter_code
_entity_poly.pdbx_strand_id
1 'polypeptide(L)'
;MQRDAEAVTKGKPGRDGAAACLRHVATYTATQATALYAAYRFLGLRIPPRRAVAALAVSAGTHYIADRQGGHWADPAPRGIVRLAAATGHSGWLQRDPSAGYLMDQAWHKGWVAIAAAIAAGGNGLAQPNRS
;
A
#
# COMPACT_ATOMS: atom_id res chain seq x y z
N MET A 1 -14.69 0.31 1.29
CA MET A 1 -14.67 0.66 -0.15
C MET A 1 -14.47 2.16 -0.27
N GLN A 2 -13.57 2.60 -1.13
CA GLN A 2 -13.34 4.03 -1.43
C GLN A 2 -14.46 4.55 -2.35
N ARG A 3 -14.92 5.78 -2.14
CA ARG A 3 -15.86 6.48 -3.05
C ARG A 3 -15.09 7.39 -4.02
N ASP A 4 -15.60 7.61 -5.23
CA ASP A 4 -14.91 8.39 -6.27
C ASP A 4 -14.57 9.83 -5.83
N ALA A 5 -15.47 10.49 -5.07
CA ALA A 5 -15.21 11.81 -4.50
C ALA A 5 -14.07 11.81 -3.47
N GLU A 6 -13.86 10.70 -2.76
CA GLU A 6 -12.76 10.52 -1.81
C GLU A 6 -11.43 10.27 -2.54
N ALA A 7 -11.49 9.61 -3.70
CA ALA A 7 -10.34 9.34 -4.55
C ALA A 7 -9.66 10.62 -5.06
N VAL A 8 -10.45 11.64 -5.43
CA VAL A 8 -9.94 12.92 -5.92
C VAL A 8 -9.44 13.82 -4.78
N THR A 9 -10.10 13.77 -3.62
CA THR A 9 -9.78 14.68 -2.51
C THR A 9 -8.50 14.31 -1.76
N LYS A 10 -8.17 13.01 -1.63
CA LYS A 10 -6.94 12.56 -0.97
C LYS A 10 -5.65 12.95 -1.69
N GLY A 11 -5.71 13.19 -3.00
CA GLY A 11 -4.57 13.65 -3.82
C GLY A 11 -4.32 15.15 -3.76
N LYS A 12 -5.28 15.95 -3.24
CA LYS A 12 -5.18 17.42 -3.23
C LYS A 12 -3.99 17.92 -2.41
N PRO A 13 -3.31 19.01 -2.81
CA PRO A 13 -2.28 19.63 -1.99
C PRO A 13 -2.86 20.20 -0.69
N GLY A 14 -2.00 20.40 0.30
CA GLY A 14 -2.38 21.02 1.59
C GLY A 14 -2.93 20.06 2.65
N ARG A 15 -3.32 20.65 3.79
CA ARG A 15 -3.71 19.92 5.02
C ARG A 15 -4.97 19.09 4.85
N ASP A 16 -5.96 19.60 4.11
CA ASP A 16 -7.22 18.91 3.91
C ASP A 16 -7.06 17.63 3.08
N GLY A 17 -6.24 17.68 2.03
CA GLY A 17 -5.90 16.51 1.23
C GLY A 17 -5.09 15.48 2.03
N ALA A 18 -4.16 15.93 2.88
CA ALA A 18 -3.42 15.05 3.78
C ALA A 18 -4.36 14.36 4.80
N ALA A 19 -5.28 15.10 5.40
CA ALA A 19 -6.27 14.56 6.34
C ALA A 19 -7.24 13.58 5.65
N ALA A 20 -7.67 13.88 4.42
CA ALA A 20 -8.49 12.96 3.63
C ALA A 20 -7.74 11.66 3.30
N CYS A 21 -6.48 11.76 2.88
CA CYS A 21 -5.62 10.59 2.64
C CYS A 21 -5.41 9.76 3.91
N LEU A 22 -5.21 10.42 5.06
CA LEU A 22 -5.05 9.71 6.33
C LEU A 22 -6.31 8.92 6.73
N ARG A 23 -7.51 9.50 6.58
CA ARG A 23 -8.78 8.79 6.84
C ARG A 23 -8.97 7.60 5.91
N HIS A 24 -8.63 7.77 4.64
CA HIS A 24 -8.66 6.70 3.65
C HIS A 24 -7.71 5.55 4.04
N VAL A 25 -6.45 5.87 4.34
CA VAL A 25 -5.44 4.89 4.74
C VAL A 25 -5.82 4.20 6.06
N ALA A 26 -6.45 4.90 7.00
CA ALA A 26 -6.94 4.29 8.24
C ALA A 26 -8.01 3.22 7.97
N THR A 27 -8.97 3.51 7.08
CA THR A 27 -10.01 2.54 6.70
C THR A 27 -9.43 1.34 5.93
N TYR A 28 -8.48 1.61 5.04
CA TYR A 28 -7.72 0.57 4.33
C TYR A 28 -6.96 -0.34 5.32
N THR A 29 -6.23 0.25 6.27
CA THR A 29 -5.44 -0.48 7.27
C THR A 29 -6.34 -1.31 8.19
N ALA A 30 -7.49 -0.77 8.62
CA ALA A 30 -8.47 -1.50 9.40
C ALA A 30 -9.04 -2.71 8.65
N THR A 31 -9.27 -2.57 7.34
CA THR A 31 -9.69 -3.68 6.48
C THR A 31 -8.61 -4.76 6.41
N GLN A 32 -7.34 -4.38 6.21
CA GLN A 32 -6.22 -5.33 6.20
C GLN A 32 -6.04 -6.02 7.55
N ALA A 33 -6.14 -5.29 8.66
CA ALA A 33 -6.05 -5.86 10.01
C ALA A 33 -7.15 -6.90 10.26
N THR A 34 -8.37 -6.61 9.81
CA THR A 34 -9.50 -7.55 9.89
C THR A 34 -9.24 -8.82 9.06
N ALA A 35 -8.74 -8.66 7.84
CA ALA A 35 -8.37 -9.80 6.99
C ALA A 35 -7.24 -10.64 7.60
N LEU A 36 -6.23 -9.99 8.18
CA LEU A 36 -5.12 -10.66 8.86
C LEU A 36 -5.59 -11.42 10.10
N TYR A 37 -6.50 -10.82 10.88
CA TYR A 37 -7.13 -11.46 12.04
C TYR A 37 -7.98 -12.67 11.62
N ALA A 38 -8.75 -12.56 10.55
CA ALA A 38 -9.49 -13.69 10.00
C ALA A 38 -8.55 -14.82 9.55
N ALA A 39 -7.45 -14.49 8.85
CA ALA A 39 -6.45 -15.46 8.46
C ALA A 39 -5.80 -16.15 9.68
N TYR A 40 -5.48 -15.40 10.73
CA TYR A 40 -5.02 -15.95 12.01
C TYR A 40 -6.04 -16.94 12.61
N ARG A 41 -7.34 -16.56 12.63
CA ARG A 41 -8.40 -17.32 13.31
C ARG A 41 -8.88 -18.55 12.55
N PHE A 42 -8.93 -18.50 11.22
CA PHE A 42 -9.55 -19.52 10.38
C PHE A 42 -8.53 -20.39 9.64
N LEU A 43 -7.34 -19.87 9.34
CA LEU A 43 -6.27 -20.63 8.67
C LEU A 43 -5.22 -21.14 9.66
N GLY A 44 -5.36 -20.85 10.96
CA GLY A 44 -4.42 -21.27 12.00
C GLY A 44 -3.04 -20.63 11.89
N LEU A 45 -2.90 -19.53 11.14
CA LEU A 45 -1.62 -18.84 10.97
C LEU A 45 -1.20 -18.16 12.27
N ARG A 46 -0.11 -18.62 12.89
CA ARG A 46 0.44 -17.99 14.11
C ARG A 46 1.33 -16.79 13.74
N ILE A 47 0.70 -15.67 13.45
CA ILE A 47 1.40 -14.41 13.10
C ILE A 47 1.76 -13.66 14.39
N PRO A 48 3.06 -13.40 14.67
CA PRO A 48 3.45 -12.61 15.83
C PRO A 48 2.87 -11.18 15.74
N PRO A 49 2.31 -10.61 16.82
CA PRO A 49 1.74 -9.26 16.80
C PRO A 49 2.69 -8.19 16.27
N ARG A 50 3.99 -8.26 16.63
CA ARG A 50 5.01 -7.35 16.11
C ARG A 50 5.16 -7.38 14.58
N ARG A 51 4.98 -8.55 13.96
CA ARG A 51 5.07 -8.71 12.50
C ARG A 51 3.80 -8.22 11.82
N ALA A 52 2.64 -8.48 12.43
CA ALA A 52 1.37 -7.93 11.97
C ALA A 52 1.41 -6.39 11.96
N VAL A 53 1.87 -5.77 13.06
CA VAL A 53 2.04 -4.31 13.16
C VAL A 53 3.03 -3.79 12.12
N ALA A 54 4.19 -4.43 11.97
CA ALA A 54 5.18 -4.01 10.96
C ALA A 54 4.64 -4.10 9.53
N ALA A 55 3.96 -5.20 9.18
CA ALA A 55 3.34 -5.39 7.88
C ALA A 55 2.28 -4.32 7.59
N LEU A 56 1.37 -4.06 8.56
CA LEU A 56 0.35 -3.03 8.44
C LEU A 56 0.96 -1.63 8.32
N ALA A 57 2.01 -1.32 9.08
CA ALA A 57 2.68 -0.02 9.01
C ALA A 57 3.36 0.22 7.65
N VAL A 58 4.06 -0.79 7.12
CA VAL A 58 4.67 -0.73 5.77
C VAL A 58 3.59 -0.56 4.70
N SER A 59 2.51 -1.33 4.77
CA SER A 59 1.40 -1.23 3.81
C SER A 59 0.73 0.14 3.89
N ALA A 60 0.43 0.64 5.08
CA ALA A 60 -0.22 1.93 5.28
C ALA A 60 0.64 3.10 4.78
N GLY A 61 1.94 3.10 5.11
CA GLY A 61 2.86 4.17 4.71
C GLY A 61 3.05 4.23 3.20
N THR A 62 3.22 3.08 2.55
CA THR A 62 3.43 3.00 1.10
C THR A 62 2.17 3.32 0.31
N HIS A 63 1.00 2.94 0.83
CA HIS A 63 -0.32 3.33 0.31
C HIS A 63 -0.52 4.85 0.41
N TYR A 64 -0.23 5.44 1.58
CA TYR A 64 -0.33 6.89 1.77
C TYR A 64 0.53 7.65 0.77
N ILE A 65 1.79 7.22 0.58
CA ILE A 65 2.73 7.90 -0.33
C ILE A 65 2.21 7.87 -1.77
N ALA A 66 1.66 6.76 -2.25
CA ALA A 66 1.08 6.64 -3.59
C ALA A 66 -0.15 7.52 -3.77
N ASP A 67 -1.06 7.49 -2.81
CA ASP A 67 -2.28 8.30 -2.84
C ASP A 67 -2.01 9.80 -2.86
N ARG A 68 -0.90 10.25 -2.24
CA ARG A 68 -0.43 11.65 -2.34
C ARG A 68 0.09 12.02 -3.72
N GLN A 69 0.30 11.07 -4.63
CA GLN A 69 0.62 11.30 -6.04
C GLN A 69 -0.59 11.11 -6.97
N GLY A 70 -1.79 10.87 -6.44
CA GLY A 70 -3.01 10.70 -7.24
C GLY A 70 -3.20 11.86 -8.22
N GLY A 71 -3.19 11.56 -9.52
CA GLY A 71 -3.32 12.54 -10.60
C GLY A 71 -2.00 13.17 -11.08
N HIS A 72 -0.85 12.83 -10.49
CA HIS A 72 0.46 13.42 -10.81
C HIS A 72 1.44 12.48 -11.49
N TRP A 73 1.00 11.26 -11.78
CA TRP A 73 1.82 10.23 -12.43
C TRP A 73 2.30 10.65 -13.84
N ALA A 74 1.54 11.51 -14.53
CA ALA A 74 1.87 12.02 -15.86
C ALA A 74 2.49 13.42 -15.86
N ASP A 75 2.78 14.01 -14.69
CA ASP A 75 3.34 15.37 -14.60
C ASP A 75 4.66 15.46 -15.40
N PRO A 76 4.83 16.48 -16.28
CA PRO A 76 6.07 16.69 -17.02
C PRO A 76 7.29 16.87 -16.11
N ALA A 77 7.07 17.48 -14.94
CA ALA A 77 8.06 17.62 -13.88
C ALA A 77 7.77 16.59 -12.76
N PRO A 78 8.46 15.44 -12.71
CA PRO A 78 8.15 14.38 -11.76
C PRO A 78 8.45 14.81 -10.31
N ARG A 79 7.63 14.32 -9.39
CA ARG A 79 7.67 14.66 -7.97
C ARG A 79 7.37 13.46 -7.08
N GLY A 80 7.79 13.52 -5.82
CA GLY A 80 7.61 12.41 -4.89
C GLY A 80 8.09 11.08 -5.48
N ILE A 81 7.29 10.02 -5.34
CA ILE A 81 7.60 8.70 -5.90
C ILE A 81 7.52 8.63 -7.43
N VAL A 82 6.89 9.60 -8.11
CA VAL A 82 6.89 9.66 -9.58
C VAL A 82 8.32 9.84 -10.11
N ARG A 83 9.23 10.43 -9.31
CA ARG A 83 10.66 10.49 -9.64
C ARG A 83 11.32 9.12 -9.76
N LEU A 84 10.89 8.15 -8.96
CA LEU A 84 11.39 6.78 -9.05
C LEU A 84 10.91 6.10 -10.35
N ALA A 85 9.65 6.32 -10.73
CA ALA A 85 9.12 5.83 -12.01
C ALA A 85 9.86 6.48 -13.19
N ALA A 86 10.13 7.79 -13.12
CA ALA A 86 10.91 8.49 -14.14
C ALA A 86 12.35 7.96 -14.22
N ALA A 87 13.02 7.76 -13.08
CA ALA A 87 14.39 7.23 -13.01
C ALA A 87 14.52 5.80 -13.54
N THR A 88 13.43 5.02 -13.51
CA THR A 88 13.38 3.66 -14.06
C THR A 88 12.89 3.61 -15.52
N GLY A 89 12.78 4.76 -16.21
CA GLY A 89 12.46 4.84 -17.63
C GLY A 89 10.96 4.85 -17.97
N HIS A 90 10.07 4.98 -16.98
CA HIS A 90 8.62 4.93 -17.20
C HIS A 90 8.00 6.29 -17.58
N SER A 91 8.76 7.39 -17.57
CA SER A 91 8.23 8.76 -17.80
C SER A 91 7.52 8.91 -19.15
N GLY A 92 8.14 8.43 -20.24
CA GLY A 92 7.55 8.52 -21.57
C GLY A 92 6.29 7.66 -21.75
N TRP A 93 6.17 6.55 -21.03
CA TRP A 93 4.93 5.75 -21.00
C TRP A 93 3.84 6.47 -20.20
N LEU A 94 4.18 6.96 -19.01
CA LEU A 94 3.27 7.71 -18.12
C LEU A 94 2.66 8.96 -18.79
N GLN A 95 3.40 9.61 -19.69
CA GLN A 95 2.94 10.80 -20.40
C GLN A 95 2.10 10.50 -21.65
N ARG A 96 2.31 9.35 -22.31
CA ARG A 96 1.65 9.03 -23.59
C ARG A 96 0.37 8.22 -23.43
N ASP A 97 0.31 7.36 -22.41
CA ASP A 97 -0.80 6.44 -22.20
C ASP A 97 -1.68 6.95 -21.04
N PRO A 98 -2.95 7.35 -21.31
CA PRO A 98 -3.87 7.85 -20.28
C PRO A 98 -4.14 6.87 -19.13
N SER A 99 -3.94 5.57 -19.35
CA SER A 99 -4.15 4.53 -18.34
C SER A 99 -2.91 4.23 -17.50
N ALA A 100 -1.73 4.68 -17.92
CA ALA A 100 -0.44 4.32 -17.32
C ALA A 100 -0.33 4.71 -15.85
N GLY A 101 -0.85 5.88 -15.46
CA GLY A 101 -0.85 6.33 -14.07
C GLY A 101 -1.62 5.38 -13.15
N TYR A 102 -2.81 4.93 -13.59
CA TYR A 102 -3.59 3.94 -12.85
C TYR A 102 -2.90 2.58 -12.78
N LEU A 103 -2.30 2.12 -13.88
CA LEU A 103 -1.59 0.84 -13.92
C LEU A 103 -0.35 0.83 -13.02
N MET A 104 0.41 1.93 -13.02
CA MET A 104 1.56 2.13 -12.14
C MET A 104 1.13 2.16 -10.67
N ASP A 105 0.08 2.90 -10.36
CA ASP A 105 -0.51 2.94 -9.02
C ASP A 105 -0.92 1.54 -8.54
N GLN A 106 -1.61 0.77 -9.39
CA GLN A 106 -2.01 -0.60 -9.06
C GLN A 106 -0.82 -1.56 -8.88
N ALA A 107 0.22 -1.43 -9.72
CA ALA A 107 1.43 -2.24 -9.60
C ALA A 107 2.16 -1.93 -8.28
N TRP A 108 2.29 -0.65 -7.93
CA TRP A 108 2.85 -0.20 -6.66
C TRP A 108 2.13 -0.82 -5.46
N HIS A 109 0.79 -0.70 -5.43
CA HIS A 109 -0.03 -1.26 -4.35
C HIS A 109 0.14 -2.78 -4.21
N LYS A 110 0.07 -3.52 -5.31
CA LYS A 110 0.22 -4.99 -5.29
C LYS A 110 1.61 -5.40 -4.82
N GLY A 111 2.66 -4.70 -5.27
CA GLY A 111 4.04 -4.96 -4.85
C GLY A 111 4.22 -4.80 -3.34
N TRP A 112 3.71 -3.71 -2.77
CA TRP A 112 3.83 -3.46 -1.33
C TRP A 112 2.93 -4.36 -0.48
N VAL A 113 1.74 -4.73 -0.97
CA VAL A 113 0.91 -5.76 -0.31
C VAL A 113 1.65 -7.10 -0.26
N ALA A 114 2.34 -7.49 -1.34
CA ALA A 114 3.16 -8.70 -1.35
C ALA A 114 4.32 -8.62 -0.34
N ILE A 115 5.01 -7.49 -0.25
CA ILE A 115 6.07 -7.27 0.75
C ILE A 115 5.50 -7.31 2.17
N ALA A 116 4.36 -6.65 2.43
CA ALA A 116 3.71 -6.68 3.73
C ALA A 116 3.29 -8.11 4.12
N ALA A 117 2.74 -8.88 3.17
CA ALA A 117 2.42 -10.29 3.37
C ALA A 117 3.68 -11.11 3.70
N ALA A 118 4.79 -10.86 3.00
CA ALA A 118 6.07 -11.50 3.29
C ALA A 118 6.62 -11.12 4.68
N ILE A 119 6.43 -9.88 5.14
CA ILE A 119 6.79 -9.47 6.51
C ILE A 119 5.93 -10.19 7.55
N ALA A 120 4.62 -10.31 7.30
CA ALA A 120 3.70 -10.99 8.19
C ALA A 120 4.01 -12.50 8.28
N ALA A 121 4.30 -13.14 7.14
CA ALA A 121 4.58 -14.57 7.03
C ALA A 121 6.05 -14.93 7.37
N GLY A 122 6.97 -13.98 7.21
CA GLY A 122 8.40 -14.20 7.19
C GLY A 122 8.95 -14.59 8.55
N GLY A 123 9.05 -15.89 8.79
CA GLY A 123 9.92 -16.49 9.79
C GLY A 123 9.38 -17.83 10.27
N ASN A 124 9.95 -18.89 9.71
CA ASN A 124 9.92 -20.23 10.29
C ASN A 124 10.60 -20.17 11.67
N GLY A 125 9.80 -20.08 12.72
CA GLY A 125 10.06 -20.94 13.85
C GLY A 125 9.52 -22.31 13.45
N LEU A 126 10.40 -23.21 13.00
CA LEU A 126 10.16 -24.63 13.19
C LEU A 126 10.03 -24.83 14.70
N ALA A 127 8.82 -24.68 15.23
CA ALA A 127 8.48 -25.29 16.50
C ALA A 127 8.58 -26.79 16.22
N GLN A 128 9.73 -27.37 16.58
CA GLN A 128 9.89 -28.81 16.64
C GLN A 128 8.68 -29.38 17.40
N PRO A 129 7.98 -30.40 16.87
CA PRO A 129 6.99 -31.10 17.66
C PRO A 129 7.73 -31.70 18.85
N ASN A 130 7.34 -31.25 20.05
CA ASN A 130 7.80 -31.80 21.31
C ASN A 130 7.44 -33.29 21.32
N ARG A 131 8.44 -34.16 21.16
CA ARG A 131 8.26 -35.60 21.40
C ARG A 131 8.45 -35.83 22.89
N SER A 132 7.33 -36.05 23.58
CA SER A 132 7.28 -36.73 24.88
C SER A 132 7.74 -38.18 24.74
#